data_AF-A0AAU9TNJ0-F1
#
_entry.id   AF-A0AAU9TNJ0-F1
#
_cell.length_a   1.000
_cell.length_b   1.000
_cell.length_c   1.000
_cell.angle_alpha   90.00
_cell.angle_beta   90.00
_cell.angle_gamma   90.00
#
_symmetry.space_group_name_H-M   'P 1'
#
loop_
_entity.id
_entity.type
_entity.pdbx_description
1 polymer ?
#
loop_
_entity_poly.entity_id
_entity_poly.type
_entity_poly.pdbx_seq_one_letter_code
_entity_poly.pdbx_strand_id
1 'polypeptide(L)'
;MRRGSAQPSKSYKTVTVGDSTMEVCEGTEPKSDLLFLLTVFITRGNNVANILLKCDTTVRDVISRKCSQYGISTSERQKAGPLGPSVITLARLSQAFAPATASVILGHSRVGNLKSKLFAGVTLPVLMTQTIFPVLLREEDTELIEISKYLNLEIAIMLSTPKEKRRMMSMALSDLLEQSESYVMDAVNGSVTGPSIKRKALIKGNILTEDDAPTQTVRVMTMICGRLHNMANDTYFSAVRKMAGAAAG
;
A
#
# COMPACT_ATOMS: atom_id res chain seq x y z
N MET A 1 -1.30 42.93 -34.87
CA MET A 1 -1.33 43.03 -33.39
C MET A 1 -1.65 41.64 -32.83
N ARG A 2 -0.68 40.96 -32.18
CA ARG A 2 -0.91 39.67 -31.52
C ARG A 2 -1.58 39.95 -30.17
N ARG A 3 -2.82 39.48 -29.97
CA ARG A 3 -3.48 39.51 -28.66
C ARG A 3 -2.71 38.57 -27.73
N GLY A 4 -2.15 39.11 -26.66
CA GLY A 4 -1.67 38.31 -25.55
C GLY A 4 -2.87 37.63 -24.90
N SER A 5 -2.99 36.31 -25.07
CA SER A 5 -3.91 35.53 -24.26
C SER A 5 -3.35 35.50 -22.84
N ALA A 6 -3.98 36.25 -21.94
CA ALA A 6 -3.78 36.10 -20.50
C ALA A 6 -4.00 34.62 -20.15
N GLN A 7 -3.00 33.97 -19.57
CA GLN A 7 -3.18 32.65 -18.97
C GLN A 7 -4.20 32.80 -17.82
N PRO A 8 -5.24 31.95 -17.74
CA PRO A 8 -6.17 31.98 -16.62
C PRO A 8 -5.39 31.76 -15.32
N SER A 9 -5.56 32.66 -14.34
CA SER A 9 -4.93 32.52 -13.03
C SER A 9 -5.49 31.27 -12.35
N LYS A 10 -4.62 30.29 -12.08
CA LYS A 10 -4.99 29.08 -11.35
C LYS A 10 -5.41 29.47 -9.92
N SER A 11 -6.62 29.07 -9.52
CA SER A 11 -7.06 29.17 -8.13
C SER A 11 -6.69 27.89 -7.39
N TYR A 12 -6.09 28.02 -6.22
CA TYR A 12 -5.69 26.91 -5.35
C TYR A 12 -6.41 27.00 -4.01
N LYS A 13 -6.83 25.86 -3.49
CA LYS A 13 -7.47 25.73 -2.19
C LYS A 13 -6.64 24.80 -1.30
N THR A 14 -6.33 25.26 -0.10
CA THR A 14 -5.67 24.42 0.91
C THR A 14 -6.68 23.44 1.52
N VAL A 15 -6.36 22.16 1.51
CA VAL A 15 -7.21 21.07 2.01
C VAL A 15 -6.37 20.17 2.92
N THR A 16 -6.91 19.78 4.07
CA THR A 16 -6.23 18.89 5.02
C THR A 16 -6.86 17.51 4.98
N VAL A 17 -6.12 16.48 4.57
CA VAL A 17 -6.58 15.09 4.56
C VAL A 17 -5.79 14.30 5.59
N GLY A 18 -6.47 13.86 6.66
CA GLY A 18 -5.77 13.28 7.80
C GLY A 18 -4.87 14.31 8.45
N ASP A 19 -3.57 14.04 8.51
CA ASP A 19 -2.57 14.96 9.07
C ASP A 19 -1.82 15.78 8.02
N SER A 20 -2.26 15.69 6.75
CA SER A 20 -1.52 16.23 5.62
C SER A 20 -2.28 17.38 4.98
N THR A 21 -1.61 18.54 4.89
CA THR A 21 -2.14 19.73 4.26
C THR A 21 -1.61 19.83 2.83
N MET A 22 -2.50 20.01 1.85
CA MET A 22 -2.16 20.07 0.43
C MET A 22 -2.89 21.21 -0.26
N GLU A 23 -2.22 21.88 -1.20
CA GLU A 23 -2.87 22.80 -2.14
C GLU A 23 -3.47 22.02 -3.30
N VAL A 24 -4.78 22.14 -3.46
CA VAL A 24 -5.54 21.49 -4.52
C VAL A 24 -5.98 22.57 -5.51
N CYS A 25 -5.67 22.37 -6.78
CA CYS A 25 -6.14 23.24 -7.85
C CYS A 25 -7.67 23.15 -7.97
N GLU A 26 -8.36 24.28 -8.03
CA GLU A 26 -9.82 24.31 -8.17
C GLU A 26 -10.27 23.90 -9.58
N GLY A 27 -9.36 23.94 -10.57
CA GLY A 27 -9.55 23.43 -11.94
C GLY A 27 -9.04 22.01 -12.17
N THR A 28 -9.07 21.55 -13.43
CA THR A 28 -8.54 20.25 -13.86
C THR A 28 -7.02 20.31 -13.99
N GLU A 29 -6.31 19.91 -12.94
CA GLU A 29 -4.87 19.68 -12.98
C GLU A 29 -4.58 18.22 -12.63
N PRO A 30 -4.53 17.31 -13.63
CA PRO A 30 -4.49 15.86 -13.39
C PRO A 30 -3.38 15.40 -12.45
N LYS A 31 -2.24 16.09 -12.46
CA LYS A 31 -1.11 15.78 -11.59
C LYS A 31 -1.39 16.13 -10.12
N SER A 32 -1.97 17.30 -9.85
CA SER A 32 -2.36 17.71 -8.49
C SER A 32 -3.47 16.81 -7.96
N ASP A 33 -4.46 16.50 -8.81
CA ASP A 33 -5.57 15.60 -8.47
C ASP A 33 -5.09 14.19 -8.17
N LEU A 34 -4.16 13.66 -8.97
CA LEU A 34 -3.53 12.36 -8.70
C LEU A 34 -2.86 12.35 -7.34
N LEU A 35 -1.97 13.31 -7.06
CA LEU A 35 -1.26 13.36 -5.77
C LEU A 35 -2.24 13.46 -4.58
N PHE A 36 -3.31 14.25 -4.72
CA PHE A 36 -4.37 14.33 -3.73
C PHE A 36 -5.05 12.96 -3.50
N LEU A 37 -5.45 12.26 -4.56
CA LEU A 37 -6.11 10.96 -4.46
C LEU A 37 -5.19 9.87 -3.90
N LEU A 38 -3.90 9.90 -4.24
CA LEU A 38 -2.88 9.02 -3.65
C LEU A 38 -2.72 9.29 -2.15
N THR A 39 -2.69 10.56 -1.74
CA THR A 39 -2.67 10.93 -0.32
C THR A 39 -3.91 10.44 0.42
N VAL A 40 -5.10 10.58 -0.17
CA VAL A 40 -6.36 10.05 0.39
C VAL A 40 -6.26 8.54 0.58
N PHE A 41 -5.74 7.81 -0.42
CA PHE A 41 -5.55 6.37 -0.32
C PHE A 41 -4.62 5.98 0.83
N ILE A 42 -3.44 6.60 0.91
CA ILE A 42 -2.43 6.25 1.92
C ILE A 42 -2.90 6.58 3.34
N THR A 43 -3.63 7.67 3.51
CA THR A 43 -4.07 8.12 4.85
C THR A 43 -5.40 7.53 5.29
N ARG A 44 -6.29 7.16 4.34
CA ARG A 44 -7.67 6.78 4.64
C ARG A 44 -8.12 5.44 4.03
N GLY A 45 -7.30 4.81 3.20
CA GLY A 45 -7.56 3.53 2.57
C GLY A 45 -8.38 3.61 1.28
N ASN A 46 -9.02 2.49 0.90
CA ASN A 46 -9.69 2.33 -0.39
C ASN A 46 -11.23 2.51 -0.33
N ASN A 47 -11.84 2.50 0.85
CA ASN A 47 -13.29 2.56 0.99
C ASN A 47 -13.79 4.01 1.00
N VAL A 48 -13.99 4.57 -0.19
CA VAL A 48 -14.41 5.97 -0.38
C VAL A 48 -15.67 6.32 0.42
N ALA A 49 -16.68 5.45 0.49
CA ALA A 49 -17.90 5.72 1.25
C ALA A 49 -17.59 5.94 2.75
N ASN A 50 -16.81 5.06 3.36
CA ASN A 50 -16.38 5.21 4.74
C ASN A 50 -15.44 6.40 4.96
N ILE A 51 -14.64 6.77 3.95
CA ILE A 51 -13.78 7.97 4.01
C ILE A 51 -14.67 9.22 4.12
N LEU A 52 -15.65 9.35 3.23
CA LEU A 52 -16.55 10.51 3.17
C LEU A 52 -17.33 10.69 4.47
N LEU A 53 -17.74 9.60 5.13
CA LEU A 53 -18.44 9.64 6.42
C LEU A 53 -17.58 10.19 7.57
N LYS A 54 -16.24 10.11 7.47
CA LYS A 54 -15.30 10.45 8.53
C LYS A 54 -14.46 11.70 8.24
N CYS A 55 -14.74 12.42 7.16
CA CYS A 55 -14.07 13.68 6.82
C CYS A 55 -14.98 14.87 7.14
N ASP A 56 -14.36 16.03 7.38
CA ASP A 56 -15.06 17.31 7.40
C ASP A 56 -15.71 17.60 6.05
N THR A 57 -16.69 18.50 6.05
CA THR A 57 -17.50 18.82 4.86
C THR A 57 -16.65 19.32 3.70
N THR A 58 -15.62 20.13 3.97
CA THR A 58 -14.79 20.71 2.90
C THR A 58 -13.99 19.62 2.18
N VAL A 59 -13.33 18.74 2.94
CA VAL A 59 -12.57 17.61 2.40
C VAL A 59 -13.49 16.63 1.70
N ARG A 60 -14.66 16.35 2.29
CA ARG A 60 -15.68 15.47 1.70
C ARG A 60 -16.11 15.95 0.32
N ASP A 61 -16.38 17.24 0.17
CA ASP A 61 -16.81 17.82 -1.11
C ASP A 61 -15.71 17.71 -2.18
N VAL A 62 -14.46 17.95 -1.78
CA VAL A 62 -13.31 17.81 -2.69
C VAL A 62 -13.11 16.36 -3.10
N ILE A 63 -13.10 15.40 -2.16
CA ILE A 63 -12.97 13.97 -2.46
C ILE A 63 -14.12 13.51 -3.37
N SER A 64 -15.36 13.85 -3.03
CA SER A 64 -16.54 13.45 -3.80
C SER A 64 -16.48 13.96 -5.23
N ARG A 65 -16.13 15.24 -5.41
CA ARG A 65 -15.97 15.86 -6.72
C ARG A 65 -14.88 15.18 -7.54
N LYS A 66 -13.69 14.92 -6.97
CA LYS A 66 -12.59 14.27 -7.69
C LYS A 66 -12.89 12.81 -8.00
N CYS A 67 -13.49 12.06 -7.08
CA CYS A 67 -13.94 10.70 -7.35
C CYS A 67 -14.98 10.66 -8.49
N SER A 68 -15.95 11.58 -8.49
CA SER A 68 -16.93 11.69 -9.57
C SER A 68 -16.27 12.06 -10.91
N GLN A 69 -15.32 12.99 -10.91
CA GLN A 69 -14.62 13.45 -12.11
C GLN A 69 -13.82 12.32 -12.79
N TYR A 70 -13.22 11.43 -12.01
CA TYR A 70 -12.37 10.34 -12.52
C TYR A 70 -13.06 8.97 -12.51
N GLY A 71 -14.36 8.90 -12.20
CA GLY A 71 -15.10 7.64 -12.15
C GLY A 71 -14.58 6.65 -11.09
N ILE A 72 -14.04 7.15 -9.98
CA ILE A 72 -13.51 6.32 -8.89
C ILE A 72 -14.68 5.71 -8.11
N SER A 73 -14.79 4.40 -8.16
CA SER A 73 -15.85 3.65 -7.50
C SER A 73 -15.58 3.49 -6.01
N THR A 74 -16.65 3.56 -5.22
CA THR A 74 -16.66 3.11 -3.83
C THR A 74 -16.66 1.58 -3.84
N SER A 75 -15.62 0.96 -3.30
CA SER A 75 -15.44 -0.50 -3.24
C SER A 75 -16.58 -1.28 -2.52
N GLU A 76 -17.62 -0.59 -2.02
CA GLU A 76 -18.77 -1.18 -1.31
C GLU A 76 -19.87 -1.76 -2.20
N ARG A 77 -19.88 -1.51 -3.52
CA ARG A 77 -20.93 -2.04 -4.41
C ARG A 77 -20.43 -3.17 -5.31
N GLN A 78 -20.24 -4.35 -4.73
CA GLN A 78 -20.53 -5.63 -5.39
C GLN A 78 -20.61 -6.75 -4.35
N LYS A 79 -21.85 -7.08 -3.93
CA LYS A 79 -22.13 -8.35 -3.26
C LYS A 79 -21.85 -9.46 -4.28
N ALA A 80 -20.81 -10.27 -4.03
CA ALA A 80 -20.40 -11.46 -4.78
C ALA A 80 -19.66 -11.22 -6.12
N GLY A 81 -18.36 -10.89 -6.04
CA GLY A 81 -17.42 -11.06 -7.15
C GLY A 81 -16.22 -10.10 -7.11
N PRO A 82 -15.09 -10.44 -7.77
CA PRO A 82 -14.00 -9.49 -7.97
C PRO A 82 -14.49 -8.29 -8.81
N LEU A 83 -13.98 -7.09 -8.51
CA LEU A 83 -14.33 -5.88 -9.26
C LEU A 83 -13.93 -6.04 -10.73
N GLY A 84 -14.84 -5.75 -11.66
CA GLY A 84 -14.57 -5.80 -13.10
C GLY A 84 -13.37 -4.92 -13.50
N PRO A 85 -12.65 -5.24 -14.59
CA PRO A 85 -11.38 -4.59 -14.94
C PRO A 85 -11.51 -3.09 -15.24
N SER A 86 -12.69 -2.63 -15.67
CA SER A 86 -12.97 -1.21 -15.97
C SER A 86 -13.22 -0.35 -14.72
N VAL A 87 -13.35 -0.96 -13.54
CA VAL A 87 -13.63 -0.23 -12.30
C VAL A 87 -12.35 0.39 -11.76
N ILE A 88 -12.30 1.72 -11.71
CA ILE A 88 -11.21 2.47 -11.08
C ILE A 88 -11.49 2.56 -9.58
N THR A 89 -10.51 2.18 -8.76
CA THR A 89 -10.55 2.36 -7.30
C THR A 89 -9.30 3.11 -6.86
N LEU A 90 -9.31 3.66 -5.64
CA LEU A 90 -8.12 4.31 -5.07
C LEU A 90 -6.93 3.34 -4.99
N ALA A 91 -7.16 2.07 -4.67
CA ALA A 91 -6.13 1.04 -4.64
C ALA A 91 -5.54 0.77 -6.04
N ARG A 92 -6.39 0.57 -7.06
CA ARG A 92 -5.93 0.34 -8.44
C ARG A 92 -5.20 1.56 -9.01
N LEU A 93 -5.70 2.76 -8.72
CA LEU A 93 -5.02 4.01 -9.07
C LEU A 93 -3.63 4.07 -8.43
N SER A 94 -3.54 3.74 -7.13
CA SER A 94 -2.29 3.77 -6.39
C SER A 94 -1.27 2.73 -6.85
N GLN A 95 -1.73 1.56 -7.30
CA GLN A 95 -0.88 0.53 -7.92
C GLN A 95 -0.42 0.95 -9.32
N ALA A 96 -1.33 1.49 -10.16
CA ALA A 96 -0.98 1.97 -11.49
C ALA A 96 0.06 3.12 -11.47
N PHE A 97 0.00 3.96 -10.43
CA PHE A 97 0.96 5.04 -10.19
C PHE A 97 1.93 4.73 -9.04
N ALA A 98 2.34 3.46 -8.88
CA ALA A 98 3.16 3.00 -7.76
C ALA A 98 4.40 3.87 -7.45
N PRO A 99 5.19 4.39 -8.41
CA PRO A 99 6.31 5.28 -8.11
C PRO A 99 5.90 6.62 -7.47
N ALA A 100 4.78 7.19 -7.91
CA ALA A 100 4.23 8.42 -7.33
C ALA A 100 3.66 8.12 -5.94
N THR A 101 2.96 7.01 -5.78
CA THR A 101 2.44 6.54 -4.49
C THR A 101 3.57 6.30 -3.49
N ALA A 102 4.67 5.66 -3.91
CA ALA A 102 5.86 5.46 -3.09
C ALA A 102 6.46 6.80 -2.64
N SER A 103 6.49 7.79 -3.53
CA SER A 103 6.97 9.14 -3.18
C SER A 103 6.08 9.83 -2.15
N VAL A 104 4.75 9.67 -2.25
CA VAL A 104 3.80 10.19 -1.25
C VAL A 104 4.01 9.50 0.11
N ILE A 105 4.16 8.18 0.12
CA ILE A 105 4.42 7.39 1.33
C ILE A 105 5.68 7.88 2.03
N LEU A 106 6.79 8.00 1.29
CA LEU A 106 8.08 8.45 1.83
C LEU A 106 8.07 9.91 2.30
N GLY A 107 7.17 10.73 1.74
CA GLY A 107 6.97 12.12 2.15
C GLY A 107 6.01 12.30 3.32
N HIS A 108 5.33 11.25 3.78
CA HIS A 108 4.36 11.31 4.88
C HIS A 108 4.95 10.77 6.17
N SER A 109 4.99 11.60 7.22
CA SER A 109 5.53 11.24 8.53
C SER A 109 4.66 10.27 9.34
N ARG A 110 3.39 10.06 8.94
CA ARG A 110 2.39 9.28 9.70
C ARG A 110 1.76 8.12 8.91
N VAL A 111 2.42 7.65 7.86
CA VAL A 111 1.98 6.41 7.22
C VAL A 111 1.97 5.30 8.28
N GLY A 112 0.85 4.60 8.42
CA GLY A 112 0.66 3.62 9.48
C GLY A 112 1.80 2.61 9.51
N ASN A 113 2.50 2.54 10.65
CA ASN A 113 3.49 1.50 10.87
C ASN A 113 2.74 0.19 11.10
N LEU A 114 2.70 -0.68 10.09
CA LEU A 114 2.28 -2.06 10.25
C LEU A 114 3.12 -2.68 11.36
N LYS A 115 2.51 -2.92 12.52
CA LYS A 115 3.13 -3.71 13.58
C LYS A 115 2.89 -5.18 13.25
N SER A 116 3.74 -5.75 12.41
CA SER A 116 3.68 -7.18 12.13
C SER A 116 4.02 -7.96 13.38
N LYS A 117 3.17 -8.95 13.68
CA LYS A 117 3.40 -9.89 14.78
C LYS A 117 4.34 -11.01 14.36
N LEU A 118 4.33 -11.39 13.08
CA LEU A 118 5.24 -12.37 12.50
C LEU A 118 6.70 -11.89 12.49
N PHE A 119 6.94 -10.60 12.24
CA PHE A 119 8.29 -10.02 12.24
C PHE A 119 8.79 -9.59 13.63
N ALA A 120 8.23 -10.12 14.72
CA ALA A 120 8.77 -10.05 16.08
C ALA A 120 9.24 -8.66 16.56
N GLY A 121 8.54 -7.59 16.16
CA GLY A 121 8.85 -6.22 16.57
C GLY A 121 9.95 -5.51 15.76
N VAL A 122 10.43 -6.10 14.67
CA VAL A 122 11.30 -5.41 13.70
C VAL A 122 10.58 -4.19 13.13
N THR A 123 11.25 -3.03 13.16
CA THR A 123 10.75 -1.82 12.52
C THR A 123 10.82 -1.99 11.00
N LEU A 124 9.65 -2.12 10.39
CA LEU A 124 9.52 -2.32 8.94
C LEU A 124 9.76 -1.01 8.18
N PRO A 125 10.50 -1.03 7.05
CA PRO A 125 10.55 0.11 6.14
C PRO A 125 9.14 0.51 5.70
N VAL A 126 8.84 1.80 5.72
CA VAL A 126 7.48 2.31 5.52
C VAL A 126 6.85 1.90 4.18
N LEU A 127 7.65 1.72 3.12
CA LEU A 127 7.14 1.21 1.84
C LEU A 127 6.65 -0.24 1.96
N MET A 128 7.34 -1.07 2.74
CA MET A 128 7.00 -2.50 2.92
C MET A 128 5.69 -2.68 3.70
N THR A 129 5.22 -1.66 4.42
CA THR A 129 3.95 -1.73 5.16
C THR A 129 2.72 -1.47 4.29
N GLN A 130 2.90 -1.16 3.01
CA GLN A 130 1.85 -0.73 2.10
C GLN A 130 1.52 -1.78 1.05
N THR A 131 0.25 -1.88 0.65
CA THR A 131 -0.22 -2.85 -0.36
C THR A 131 0.35 -2.64 -1.75
N ILE A 132 1.02 -1.52 -2.00
CA ILE A 132 1.72 -1.23 -3.26
C ILE A 132 3.12 -1.84 -3.32
N PHE A 133 3.68 -2.30 -2.20
CA PHE A 133 5.06 -2.79 -2.13
C PHE A 133 5.38 -3.87 -3.19
N PRO A 134 4.55 -4.91 -3.39
CA PRO A 134 4.81 -5.92 -4.43
C PRO A 134 4.99 -5.33 -5.84
N VAL A 135 4.28 -4.24 -6.17
CA VAL A 135 4.35 -3.56 -7.48
C VAL A 135 5.73 -2.92 -7.70
N LEU A 136 6.45 -2.61 -6.63
CA LEU A 136 7.79 -2.02 -6.68
C LEU A 136 8.91 -3.06 -6.78
N LEU A 137 8.59 -4.36 -6.73
CA LEU A 137 9.57 -5.43 -6.79
C LEU A 137 9.86 -5.85 -8.22
N ARG A 138 11.10 -6.23 -8.49
CA ARG A 138 11.54 -6.83 -9.74
C ARG A 138 11.49 -8.36 -9.62
N GLU A 139 11.43 -9.06 -10.74
CA GLU A 139 11.32 -10.52 -10.74
C GLU A 139 12.53 -11.19 -10.09
N GLU A 140 13.71 -10.56 -10.21
CA GLU A 140 14.96 -11.01 -9.58
C GLU A 140 15.02 -10.77 -8.06
N ASP A 141 14.11 -9.97 -7.48
CA ASP A 141 14.09 -9.62 -6.06
C ASP A 141 13.48 -10.74 -5.19
N THR A 142 13.94 -11.98 -5.37
CA THR A 142 13.36 -13.20 -4.77
C THR A 142 13.20 -13.13 -3.24
N GLU A 143 14.18 -12.60 -2.52
CA GLU A 143 14.10 -12.41 -1.06
C GLU A 143 12.99 -11.42 -0.67
N LEU A 144 12.86 -10.31 -1.41
CA LEU A 144 11.83 -9.30 -1.14
C LEU A 144 10.45 -9.83 -1.50
N ILE A 145 10.33 -10.62 -2.58
CA ILE A 145 9.09 -11.28 -2.97
C ILE A 145 8.62 -12.20 -1.85
N GLU A 146 9.52 -13.02 -1.29
CA GLU A 146 9.19 -13.92 -0.19
C GLU A 146 8.72 -13.15 1.05
N ILE A 147 9.46 -12.11 1.46
CA ILE A 147 9.05 -11.22 2.56
C ILE A 147 7.66 -10.60 2.30
N SER A 148 7.41 -10.19 1.05
CA SER A 148 6.17 -9.56 0.63
C SER A 148 4.94 -10.47 0.82
N LYS A 149 5.09 -11.79 0.65
CA LYS A 149 4.00 -12.76 0.90
C LYS A 149 3.52 -12.70 2.36
N TYR A 150 4.46 -12.71 3.32
CA TYR A 150 4.14 -12.61 4.75
C TYR A 150 3.55 -11.25 5.13
N LEU A 151 4.07 -10.17 4.55
CA LEU A 151 3.54 -8.83 4.80
C LEU A 151 2.13 -8.66 4.23
N ASN A 152 1.87 -9.18 3.04
CA ASN A 152 0.55 -9.17 2.44
C ASN A 152 -0.46 -9.95 3.31
N LEU A 153 -0.06 -11.09 3.86
CA LEU A 153 -0.86 -11.84 4.82
C LEU A 153 -1.18 -11.01 6.07
N GLU A 154 -0.19 -10.33 6.66
CA GLU A 154 -0.40 -9.46 7.83
C GLU A 154 -1.37 -8.32 7.55
N ILE A 155 -1.25 -7.69 6.38
CA ILE A 155 -2.17 -6.64 5.93
C ILE A 155 -3.57 -7.21 5.73
N ALA A 156 -3.70 -8.39 5.10
CA ALA A 156 -4.99 -9.06 4.89
C ALA A 156 -5.69 -9.37 6.23
N ILE A 157 -4.96 -9.90 7.22
CA ILE A 157 -5.48 -10.18 8.57
C ILE A 157 -5.89 -8.88 9.29
N MET A 158 -5.14 -7.79 9.09
CA MET A 158 -5.44 -6.48 9.67
C MET A 158 -6.74 -5.89 9.11
N LEU A 159 -6.94 -5.99 7.80
CA LEU A 159 -8.10 -5.40 7.09
C LEU A 159 -9.35 -6.30 7.13
N SER A 160 -9.20 -7.56 7.53
CA SER A 160 -10.29 -8.54 7.59
C SER A 160 -11.31 -8.27 8.69
N THR A 161 -12.55 -8.70 8.47
CA THR A 161 -13.60 -8.67 9.50
C THR A 161 -13.23 -9.54 10.70
N PRO A 162 -13.78 -9.31 11.91
CA PRO A 162 -13.46 -10.13 13.08
C PRO A 162 -13.71 -11.63 12.89
N LYS A 163 -14.74 -12.01 12.13
CA LYS A 163 -15.03 -13.42 11.80
C LYS A 163 -13.93 -14.00 10.91
N GLU A 164 -13.59 -13.30 9.84
CA GLU A 164 -12.60 -13.75 8.87
C GLU A 164 -11.19 -13.80 9.47
N LYS A 165 -10.83 -12.78 10.25
CA LYS A 165 -9.58 -12.73 11.01
C LYS A 165 -9.41 -13.96 11.91
N ARG A 166 -10.45 -14.36 12.66
CA ARG A 166 -10.41 -15.57 13.50
C ARG A 166 -10.23 -16.83 12.67
N ARG A 167 -10.92 -16.94 11.53
CA ARG A 167 -10.75 -18.05 10.59
C ARG A 167 -9.30 -18.13 10.10
N MET A 168 -8.77 -17.05 9.55
CA MET A 168 -7.39 -16.98 9.06
C MET A 168 -6.38 -17.32 10.17
N MET A 169 -6.54 -16.81 11.39
CA MET A 169 -5.63 -17.11 12.51
C MET A 169 -5.57 -18.59 12.88
N SER A 170 -6.60 -19.37 12.56
CA SER A 170 -6.67 -20.82 12.80
C SER A 170 -6.17 -21.68 11.64
N MET A 171 -5.90 -21.08 10.47
CA MET A 171 -5.38 -21.81 9.31
C MET A 171 -3.87 -22.01 9.41
N ALA A 172 -3.38 -23.05 8.75
CA ALA A 172 -1.95 -23.29 8.57
C ALA A 172 -1.31 -22.13 7.81
N LEU A 173 -0.06 -21.82 8.14
CA LEU A 173 0.65 -20.70 7.53
C LEU A 173 0.87 -20.93 6.02
N SER A 174 1.13 -22.18 5.59
CA SER A 174 1.24 -22.56 4.18
C SER A 174 0.02 -22.14 3.35
N ASP A 175 -1.18 -22.46 3.83
CA ASP A 175 -2.44 -22.24 3.09
C ASP A 175 -2.74 -20.74 2.93
N LEU A 176 -2.34 -19.95 3.92
CA LEU A 176 -2.46 -18.49 3.90
C LEU A 176 -1.41 -17.84 2.98
N LEU A 177 -0.21 -18.42 2.92
CA LEU A 177 0.87 -17.95 2.07
C LEU A 177 0.61 -18.24 0.60
N GLU A 178 0.03 -19.39 0.26
CA GLU A 178 -0.36 -19.72 -1.13
C GLU A 178 -1.32 -18.68 -1.71
N GLN A 179 -2.31 -18.24 -0.92
CA GLN A 179 -3.22 -17.16 -1.31
C GLN A 179 -2.50 -15.82 -1.47
N SER A 180 -1.52 -15.54 -0.61
CA SER A 180 -0.73 -14.31 -0.66
C SER A 180 0.23 -14.31 -1.83
N GLU A 181 0.78 -15.46 -2.20
CA GLU A 181 1.71 -15.66 -3.30
C GLU A 181 1.09 -15.27 -4.63
N SER A 182 -0.11 -15.77 -4.95
CA SER A 182 -0.80 -15.41 -6.19
C SER A 182 -0.94 -13.89 -6.33
N TYR A 183 -1.39 -13.20 -5.27
CA TYR A 183 -1.53 -11.74 -5.29
C TYR A 183 -0.19 -11.01 -5.46
N VAL A 184 0.85 -11.45 -4.75
CA VAL A 184 2.18 -10.84 -4.84
C VAL A 184 2.76 -11.01 -6.24
N MET A 185 2.69 -12.21 -6.80
CA MET A 185 3.21 -12.50 -8.14
C MET A 185 2.46 -11.73 -9.22
N ASP A 186 1.12 -11.64 -9.13
CA ASP A 186 0.32 -10.83 -10.05
C ASP A 186 0.71 -9.36 -10.01
N ALA A 187 1.04 -8.83 -8.83
CA ALA A 187 1.46 -7.44 -8.67
C ALA A 187 2.89 -7.18 -9.16
N VAL A 188 3.81 -8.13 -8.94
CA VAL A 188 5.21 -8.07 -9.44
C VAL A 188 5.20 -8.06 -10.97
N ASN A 189 4.49 -9.03 -11.56
CA ASN A 189 4.47 -9.29 -13.00
C ASN A 189 3.55 -8.31 -13.76
N GLY A 190 2.47 -7.85 -13.14
CA GLY A 190 1.51 -6.92 -13.74
C GLY A 190 1.96 -5.45 -13.74
N SER A 191 3.09 -5.13 -13.11
CA SER A 191 3.59 -3.77 -13.01
C SER A 191 4.21 -3.29 -14.34
N VAL A 192 3.64 -2.23 -14.93
CA VAL A 192 4.25 -1.51 -16.06
C VAL A 192 5.45 -0.63 -15.68
N THR A 193 5.77 -0.51 -14.39
CA THR A 193 6.91 0.28 -13.90
C THR A 193 8.23 -0.38 -14.30
N GLY A 194 9.11 0.36 -14.98
CA GLY A 194 10.42 -0.15 -15.40
C GLY A 194 11.36 -0.49 -14.21
N PRO A 195 12.28 -1.48 -14.36
CA PRO A 195 13.16 -1.94 -13.28
C PRO A 195 14.01 -0.82 -12.64
N SER A 196 14.48 0.15 -13.42
CA SER A 196 15.29 1.27 -12.90
C SER A 196 14.51 2.19 -11.97
N ILE A 197 13.21 2.38 -12.20
CA ILE A 197 12.33 3.19 -11.34
C ILE A 197 12.00 2.42 -10.06
N LYS A 198 11.70 1.12 -10.19
CA LYS A 198 11.51 0.20 -9.05
C LYS A 198 12.72 0.25 -8.11
N ARG A 199 13.92 0.05 -8.65
CA ARG A 199 15.19 0.15 -7.91
C ARG A 199 15.34 1.48 -7.15
N LYS A 200 15.12 2.62 -7.83
CA LYS A 200 15.19 3.95 -7.19
C LYS A 200 14.22 4.09 -6.01
N ALA A 201 13.01 3.56 -6.14
CA ALA A 201 12.03 3.58 -5.05
C ALA A 201 12.48 2.72 -3.86
N LEU A 202 13.02 1.52 -4.13
CA LEU A 202 13.53 0.62 -3.09
C LEU A 202 14.73 1.20 -2.33
N ILE A 203 15.66 1.86 -3.02
CA ILE A 203 16.79 2.57 -2.40
C ILE A 203 16.30 3.73 -1.54
N LYS A 204 15.44 4.59 -2.10
CA LYS A 204 14.88 5.73 -1.36
C LYS A 204 14.05 5.29 -0.14
N GLY A 205 13.47 4.09 -0.20
CA GLY A 205 12.76 3.46 0.92
C GLY A 205 13.64 2.74 1.93
N ASN A 206 14.97 2.80 1.80
CA ASN A 206 15.92 2.10 2.67
C ASN A 206 15.73 0.57 2.70
N ILE A 207 15.31 -0.01 1.57
CA ILE A 207 15.13 -1.45 1.38
C ILE A 207 16.37 -2.04 0.70
N LEU A 208 16.92 -1.32 -0.28
CA LEU A 208 18.18 -1.63 -0.95
C LEU A 208 19.22 -0.54 -0.68
N THR A 209 20.50 -0.90 -0.76
CA THR A 209 21.62 0.03 -0.79
C THR A 209 21.84 0.57 -2.21
N GLU A 210 22.71 1.58 -2.36
CA GLU A 210 23.12 2.10 -3.68
C GLU A 210 23.81 1.05 -4.57
N ASP A 211 24.28 -0.05 -3.99
CA ASP A 211 24.88 -1.19 -4.70
C ASP A 211 23.86 -2.30 -5.02
N ASP A 212 22.57 -2.02 -4.89
CA ASP A 212 21.47 -2.98 -5.10
C ASP A 212 21.41 -4.13 -4.09
N ALA A 213 22.11 -4.02 -2.95
CA ALA A 213 22.11 -5.05 -1.92
C ALA A 213 20.99 -4.82 -0.88
N PRO A 214 20.37 -5.88 -0.31
CA PRO A 214 19.42 -5.72 0.79
C PRO A 214 20.04 -5.05 2.03
N THR A 215 19.30 -4.10 2.62
CA THR A 215 19.71 -3.46 3.88
C THR A 215 19.68 -4.43 5.06
N GLN A 216 20.32 -4.05 6.18
CA GLN A 216 20.37 -4.91 7.37
C GLN A 216 18.97 -5.29 7.87
N THR A 217 18.01 -4.37 7.83
CA THR A 217 16.62 -4.64 8.20
C THR A 217 16.01 -5.72 7.32
N VAL A 218 16.19 -5.63 5.99
CA VAL A 218 15.70 -6.65 5.06
C VAL A 218 16.36 -8.00 5.32
N ARG A 219 17.67 -8.04 5.55
CA ARG A 219 18.39 -9.30 5.87
C ARG A 219 17.84 -9.97 7.13
N VAL A 220 17.54 -9.19 8.17
CA VAL A 220 16.89 -9.70 9.39
C VAL A 220 15.50 -10.27 9.06
N MET A 221 14.72 -9.59 8.22
CA MET A 221 13.42 -10.09 7.78
C MET A 221 13.54 -11.39 6.96
N THR A 222 14.53 -11.52 6.07
CA THR A 222 14.81 -12.75 5.33
C THR A 222 15.09 -13.92 6.27
N MET A 223 15.92 -13.71 7.30
CA MET A 223 16.17 -14.73 8.32
C MET A 223 14.90 -15.14 9.08
N ILE A 224 14.02 -14.19 9.40
CA ILE A 224 12.73 -14.47 10.03
C ILE A 224 11.84 -15.29 9.10
N CYS A 225 11.76 -14.96 7.81
CA CYS A 225 10.98 -15.73 6.84
C CYS A 225 11.48 -17.18 6.74
N GLY A 226 12.79 -17.41 6.76
CA GLY A 226 13.37 -18.75 6.82
C GLY A 226 12.92 -19.55 8.04
N ARG A 227 12.79 -18.91 9.21
CA ARG A 227 12.24 -19.55 10.42
C ARG A 227 10.74 -19.83 10.30
N LEU A 228 9.97 -18.89 9.76
CA LEU A 228 8.54 -19.03 9.54
C LEU A 228 8.23 -20.15 8.55
N HIS A 229 9.07 -20.34 7.53
CA HIS A 229 8.95 -21.45 6.59
C HIS A 229 9.04 -22.82 7.27
N ASN A 230 9.92 -22.96 8.28
CA ASN A 230 10.01 -24.17 9.11
C ASN A 230 8.78 -24.36 10.03
N MET A 231 7.86 -23.39 10.07
CA MET A 231 6.58 -23.42 10.78
C MET A 231 5.39 -23.47 9.80
N ALA A 232 5.59 -23.88 8.55
CA ALA A 232 4.53 -23.88 7.53
C ALA A 232 3.22 -24.59 7.97
N ASN A 233 3.36 -25.70 8.69
CA ASN A 233 2.23 -26.50 9.20
C ASN A 233 1.64 -25.98 10.52
N ASP A 234 2.29 -25.01 11.16
CA ASP A 234 1.71 -24.36 12.32
C ASP A 234 0.56 -23.46 11.89
N THR A 235 -0.43 -23.31 12.76
CA THR A 235 -1.41 -22.24 12.59
C THR A 235 -0.72 -20.87 12.70
N TYR A 236 -1.24 -19.85 12.01
CA TYR A 236 -0.73 -18.48 12.15
C TYR A 236 -0.62 -18.05 13.62
N PHE A 237 -1.62 -18.38 14.45
CA PHE A 237 -1.59 -18.09 15.89
C PHE A 237 -0.41 -18.76 16.62
N SER A 238 -0.14 -20.04 16.32
CA SER A 238 1.00 -20.77 16.91
C SER A 238 2.34 -20.17 16.47
N ALA A 239 2.49 -19.88 15.17
CA ALA A 239 3.70 -19.28 14.61
C ALA A 239 4.00 -17.91 15.27
N VAL A 240 3.00 -17.03 15.40
CA VAL A 240 3.15 -15.75 16.12
C VAL A 240 3.61 -15.95 17.56
N ARG A 241 3.04 -16.92 18.29
CA ARG A 241 3.42 -17.19 19.68
C ARG A 241 4.86 -17.68 19.78
N LYS A 242 5.29 -18.57 18.89
CA LYS A 242 6.67 -19.08 18.82
C LYS A 242 7.65 -17.95 18.50
N MET A 243 7.32 -17.07 17.56
CA MET A 243 8.15 -15.90 17.21
C MET A 243 8.29 -14.90 18.36
N ALA A 244 7.21 -14.67 19.12
CA ALA A 244 7.27 -13.80 20.31
C ALA A 244 8.12 -14.42 21.44
N GLY A 245 8.01 -15.74 21.66
CA GLY A 245 8.82 -16.46 22.65
C GLY A 245 10.32 -16.46 22.34
N ALA A 246 10.67 -16.53 21.06
CA ALA A 246 12.07 -16.50 20.60
C ALA A 246 12.73 -15.10 20.69
N ALA A 247 11.94 -14.04 20.87
CA ALA A 247 12.45 -12.67 21.00
C ALA A 247 12.67 -12.23 22.48
N ALA A 248 12.21 -13.03 23.43
CA ALA A 248 12.25 -12.74 24.87
C ALA A 248 13.31 -13.55 25.64
N GLY A 249 14.08 -14.41 24.96
CA GLY A 249 15.21 -15.17 25.50
C GLY A 249 16.48 -14.86 24.73
#